data_AF-A0A6I5RE60-F1
#
_entry.id   AF-A0A6I5RE60-F1
#
_cell.length_a   1.000
_cell.length_b   1.000
_cell.length_c   1.000
_cell.angle_alpha   90.00
_cell.angle_beta   90.00
_cell.angle_gamma   90.00
#
_symmetry.space_group_name_H-M   'P 1'
#
loop_
_entity.id
_entity.type
_entity.pdbx_description
1 polymer ?
#
loop_
_entity_poly.entity_id
_entity_poly.type
_entity_poly.pdbx_seq_one_letter_code
_entity_poly.pdbx_strand_id
1 'polypeptide(L)'
;MAGIKDVFFRANDRCRQRAYQRWHQGKRKRQILRSQIGFSDLSASRPAACVGCDNYHGQAYGMQKAHRVVLICAMHPYGWQGTRPCPDWRAGDPLISPSLAT
;
A
#
# COMPACT_ATOMS: atom_id res chain seq x y z
N MET A 1 32.95 -33.54 36.95
CA MET A 1 31.58 -33.05 36.65
C MET A 1 31.52 -31.77 35.79
N ALA A 2 32.64 -31.10 35.44
CA ALA A 2 32.62 -29.86 34.66
C ALA A 2 32.31 -30.07 33.15
N GLY A 3 32.80 -31.15 32.54
CA GLY A 3 32.64 -31.40 31.10
C GLY A 3 31.21 -31.68 30.63
N ILE A 4 30.38 -32.31 31.46
CA ILE A 4 28.97 -32.60 31.11
C ILE A 4 28.14 -31.30 31.06
N LYS A 5 28.35 -30.39 32.01
CA LYS A 5 27.68 -29.08 32.03
C LYS A 5 28.04 -28.26 30.80
N ASP A 6 29.32 -28.25 30.39
CA ASP A 6 29.79 -27.57 29.19
C ASP A 6 29.11 -28.08 27.90
N VAL A 7 28.96 -29.41 27.77
CA VAL A 7 28.24 -30.00 26.63
C VAL A 7 26.79 -29.52 26.56
N PHE A 8 26.09 -29.45 27.70
CA PHE A 8 24.71 -28.95 27.75
C PHE A 8 24.61 -27.47 27.42
N PHE A 9 25.51 -26.63 27.94
CA PHE A 9 25.52 -25.20 27.62
C PHE A 9 25.77 -24.97 26.13
N ARG A 10 26.75 -25.66 25.54
CA ARG A 10 27.05 -25.57 24.09
C ARG A 10 25.89 -26.06 23.22
N ALA A 11 25.22 -27.13 23.63
CA ALA A 11 24.02 -27.62 22.94
C ALA A 11 22.89 -26.60 22.98
N ASN A 12 22.64 -26.00 24.15
CA ASN A 12 21.60 -24.99 24.34
C ASN A 12 21.89 -23.71 23.54
N ASP A 13 23.13 -23.23 23.55
CA ASP A 13 23.55 -22.08 22.76
C ASP A 13 23.40 -22.31 21.26
N ARG A 14 23.75 -23.50 20.75
CA ARG A 14 23.50 -23.86 19.35
C ARG A 14 22.02 -23.87 19.00
N CYS A 15 21.15 -24.33 19.90
CA CYS A 15 19.70 -24.28 19.71
C CYS A 15 19.19 -22.82 19.66
N ARG A 16 19.66 -21.96 20.56
CA ARG A 16 19.30 -20.52 20.58
C ARG A 16 19.76 -19.81 19.31
N GLN A 17 21.00 -20.05 18.88
CA GLN A 17 21.54 -19.48 17.63
C GLN A 17 20.72 -19.88 16.42
N ARG A 18 20.35 -21.17 16.29
CA ARG A 18 19.49 -21.66 15.20
C ARG A 18 18.10 -21.02 15.24
N ALA A 19 17.49 -20.89 16.41
CA ALA A 19 16.20 -20.24 16.56
C ALA A 19 16.26 -18.76 16.12
N TYR A 20 17.30 -18.04 16.54
CA TYR A 20 17.53 -16.65 16.17
C TYR A 20 17.75 -16.47 14.65
N GLN A 21 18.56 -17.34 14.05
CA GLN A 21 18.79 -17.36 12.60
C GLN A 21 17.49 -17.63 11.82
N ARG A 22 16.68 -18.61 12.24
CA ARG A 22 15.37 -18.91 11.62
C ARG A 22 14.42 -17.72 11.72
N TRP A 23 14.36 -17.06 12.88
CA TRP A 23 13.55 -15.86 13.07
C TRP A 23 13.97 -14.73 12.12
N HIS A 24 15.28 -14.48 12.01
CA HIS A 24 15.83 -13.47 11.10
C HIS A 24 15.59 -13.79 9.63
N GLN A 25 15.77 -15.04 9.22
CA GLN A 25 15.45 -15.48 7.86
C GLN A 25 13.97 -15.27 7.53
N GLY A 26 13.08 -15.57 8.48
CA GLY A 26 11.65 -15.31 8.36
C GLY A 26 11.34 -13.81 8.19
N LYS A 27 11.98 -12.94 8.97
CA LYS A 27 11.87 -11.47 8.84
C LYS A 27 12.36 -10.98 7.48
N ARG A 28 13.55 -11.41 7.04
CA ARG A 28 14.12 -11.06 5.72
C ARG A 28 13.22 -11.50 4.57
N LYS A 29 12.71 -12.75 4.61
CA LYS A 29 11.78 -13.27 3.59
C LYS A 29 10.48 -12.46 3.54
N ARG A 30 9.91 -12.11 4.71
CA ARG A 30 8.72 -11.25 4.78
C ARG A 30 8.98 -9.85 4.23
N GLN A 31 10.17 -9.27 4.45
CA GLN A 31 10.54 -7.97 3.90
C GLN A 31 10.64 -8.02 2.37
N ILE A 32 11.29 -9.05 1.81
CA ILE A 32 11.36 -9.28 0.35
C ILE A 32 9.98 -9.49 -0.25
N LEU A 33 9.13 -10.32 0.38
CA LEU A 33 7.76 -10.53 -0.09
C LEU A 33 6.94 -9.24 -0.03
N ARG A 34 7.13 -8.39 0.98
CA ARG A 34 6.45 -7.08 1.07
C ARG A 34 6.92 -6.09 0.00
N SER A 35 8.20 -6.12 -0.39
CA SER A 35 8.69 -5.29 -1.49
C SER A 35 8.21 -5.81 -2.86
N GLN A 36 8.06 -7.13 -3.01
CA GLN A 36 7.52 -7.75 -4.22
C GLN A 36 5.99 -7.58 -4.35
N ILE A 37 5.24 -7.64 -3.26
CA ILE A 37 3.78 -7.39 -3.19
C ILE A 37 3.44 -5.89 -3.30
N GLY A 38 4.44 -5.02 -3.52
CA GLY A 38 4.25 -3.59 -3.69
C GLY A 38 3.52 -3.14 -4.96
N PHE A 39 3.27 -4.02 -5.94
CA PHE A 39 2.90 -3.57 -7.29
C PHE A 39 1.73 -4.29 -7.98
N SER A 40 1.05 -5.24 -7.35
CA SER A 40 -0.13 -5.87 -7.98
C SER A 40 -1.41 -5.11 -7.59
N ASP A 41 -1.68 -4.10 -8.41
CA ASP A 41 -2.96 -3.47 -8.75
C ASP A 41 -4.00 -3.39 -7.62
N LEU A 42 -3.95 -2.28 -6.87
CA LEU A 42 -5.22 -1.58 -6.69
C LEU A 42 -5.60 -1.18 -8.11
N SER A 43 -6.55 -1.86 -8.74
CA SER A 43 -7.26 -1.26 -9.86
C SER A 43 -7.86 0.02 -9.30
N ALA A 44 -7.12 1.11 -9.41
CA ALA A 44 -7.62 2.44 -9.16
C ALA A 44 -8.57 2.69 -10.33
N SER A 45 -9.72 2.04 -10.28
CA SER A 45 -10.89 2.41 -11.04
C SER A 45 -11.14 3.83 -10.58
N ARG A 46 -10.60 4.78 -11.35
CA ARG A 46 -10.84 6.20 -11.16
C ARG A 46 -12.34 6.34 -10.91
N PRO A 47 -12.76 6.86 -9.75
CA PRO A 47 -14.18 7.00 -9.48
C PRO A 47 -14.81 7.75 -10.64
N ALA A 48 -16.03 7.38 -11.04
CA ALA A 48 -16.79 8.17 -12.02
C ALA A 48 -16.78 9.65 -11.62
N ALA A 49 -16.78 9.88 -10.31
CA ALA A 49 -16.68 11.17 -9.65
C ALA A 49 -15.37 11.98 -9.91
N CYS A 50 -14.42 11.44 -10.64
CA CYS A 50 -13.12 12.06 -10.88
C CYS A 50 -12.69 11.94 -12.36
N VAL A 51 -13.58 11.44 -13.23
CA VAL A 51 -13.32 11.37 -14.66
C VAL A 51 -13.37 12.79 -15.23
N GLY A 52 -12.24 13.26 -15.77
CA GLY A 52 -12.11 14.62 -16.30
C GLY A 52 -11.66 15.69 -15.29
N CYS A 53 -11.24 15.31 -14.07
CA CYS A 53 -10.66 16.23 -13.10
C CYS A 53 -9.15 16.37 -13.33
N ASP A 54 -8.68 17.60 -13.56
CA ASP A 54 -7.25 17.93 -13.75
C ASP A 54 -6.42 17.68 -12.49
N ASN A 55 -7.07 17.64 -11.31
CA ASN A 55 -6.44 17.46 -10.01
C ASN A 55 -6.57 16.03 -9.45
N TYR A 56 -6.94 15.04 -10.27
CA TYR A 56 -6.99 13.64 -9.85
C TYR A 56 -5.58 13.10 -9.55
N HIS A 57 -5.39 12.57 -8.34
CA HIS A 57 -4.10 12.07 -7.85
C HIS A 57 -4.02 10.54 -7.85
N GLY A 58 -5.03 9.86 -7.31
CA GLY A 58 -5.19 8.40 -7.40
C GLY A 58 -4.13 7.55 -6.70
N GLN A 59 -3.30 8.12 -5.82
CA GLN A 59 -2.19 7.39 -5.18
C GLN A 59 -2.48 7.00 -3.73
N ALA A 60 -2.09 5.77 -3.38
CA ALA A 60 -2.17 5.25 -2.02
C ALA A 60 -0.87 5.52 -1.25
N TYR A 61 -1.00 6.15 -0.08
CA TYR A 61 0.11 6.42 0.83
C TYR A 61 0.08 5.44 2.02
N GLY A 62 1.26 5.04 2.47
CA GLY A 62 1.44 4.18 3.65
C GLY A 62 2.10 2.83 3.37
N MET A 63 2.97 2.42 4.30
CA MET A 63 3.75 1.17 4.23
C MET A 63 2.97 -0.07 4.69
N GLN A 64 1.90 0.11 5.46
CA GLN A 64 1.13 -0.98 6.06
C GLN A 64 -0.27 -1.06 5.44
N LYS A 65 -0.69 -2.25 5.00
CA LYS A 65 -2.00 -2.48 4.37
C LYS A 65 -3.18 -2.00 5.22
N ALA A 66 -3.10 -2.15 6.54
CA ALA A 66 -4.14 -1.72 7.48
C ALA A 66 -4.31 -0.19 7.59
N HIS A 67 -3.29 0.58 7.21
CA HIS A 67 -3.26 2.04 7.35
C HIS A 67 -2.93 2.74 6.03
N ARG A 68 -3.21 2.10 4.89
CA ARG A 68 -3.07 2.75 3.58
C ARG A 68 -4.22 3.71 3.37
N VAL A 69 -3.90 4.97 3.11
CA VAL A 69 -4.87 6.01 2.79
C VAL A 69 -4.73 6.33 1.30
N VAL A 70 -5.82 6.24 0.56
CA VAL A 70 -5.86 6.63 -0.84
C VAL A 70 -6.20 8.10 -0.92
N LEU A 71 -5.27 8.92 -1.43
CA LEU A 71 -5.55 10.31 -1.76
C LEU A 71 -6.12 10.35 -3.17
N ILE A 72 -7.41 10.69 -3.27
CA ILE A 72 -8.14 10.64 -4.55
C ILE A 72 -7.85 11.88 -5.40
N CYS A 73 -7.93 13.08 -4.84
CA CYS A 73 -7.53 14.32 -5.50
C CYS A 73 -6.99 15.34 -4.49
N ALA A 74 -6.25 16.35 -4.97
CA ALA A 74 -5.67 17.38 -4.12
C ALA A 74 -6.73 18.22 -3.37
N MET A 75 -7.93 18.34 -3.95
CA MET A 75 -9.06 19.08 -3.36
C MET A 75 -9.89 18.25 -2.36
N HIS A 76 -9.88 16.93 -2.49
CA HIS A 76 -10.62 16.01 -1.62
C HIS A 76 -9.69 14.90 -1.10
N PRO A 77 -8.84 15.20 -0.10
CA PRO A 77 -7.91 14.23 0.47
C PRO A 77 -8.61 13.05 1.15
N TYR A 78 -9.87 13.21 1.56
CA TYR A 78 -10.67 12.17 2.21
C TYR A 78 -11.72 11.52 1.29
N GLY A 79 -11.75 11.91 0.01
CA GLY A 79 -12.55 11.25 -1.03
C GLY A 79 -13.74 12.04 -1.57
N TRP A 80 -14.30 11.52 -2.67
CA TRP A 80 -15.34 12.16 -3.49
C TRP A 80 -16.77 12.02 -2.94
N GLN A 81 -16.98 11.19 -1.91
CA GLN A 81 -18.28 10.90 -1.31
C GLN A 81 -18.81 12.04 -0.41
N GLY A 82 -18.06 13.13 -0.27
CA GLY A 82 -18.51 14.31 0.44
C GLY A 82 -19.63 15.05 -0.28
N THR A 83 -20.36 15.88 0.46
CA THR A 83 -21.59 16.55 -0.01
C THR A 83 -21.36 17.59 -1.11
N ARG A 84 -20.12 17.97 -1.40
CA ARG A 84 -19.79 19.01 -2.40
C ARG A 84 -19.19 18.41 -3.67
N PRO A 85 -19.71 18.75 -4.85
CA PRO A 85 -19.10 18.38 -6.12
C PRO A 85 -17.69 19.00 -6.22
N CYS A 86 -16.80 18.31 -6.92
CA CYS A 86 -15.42 18.76 -7.07
C CYS A 86 -15.38 20.08 -7.87
N PRO A 87 -14.72 21.14 -7.35
CA PRO A 87 -14.71 22.45 -8.00
C PRO A 87 -13.99 22.45 -9.36
N ASP A 88 -13.08 21.50 -9.58
CA ASP A 88 -12.38 21.31 -10.84
C ASP A 88 -13.07 20.33 -11.79
N TRP A 89 -14.24 19.83 -11.41
CA TRP A 89 -15.01 18.99 -12.30
C TRP A 89 -15.60 19.84 -13.43
N ARG A 90 -15.03 19.73 -14.63
CA ARG A 90 -15.60 20.30 -15.84
C ARG A 90 -16.65 19.36 -16.44
N ALA A 91 -17.87 19.42 -15.92
CA ALA A 91 -19.01 18.70 -16.46
C ALA A 91 -19.53 19.57 -17.60
N GLY A 92 -18.93 19.41 -18.79
CA GLY A 92 -19.35 20.12 -19.99
C GLY A 92 -18.65 21.46 -20.20
N ASP A 93 -17.37 21.39 -20.56
CA ASP A 93 -16.83 22.42 -21.45
C ASP A 93 -17.37 22.11 -22.87
N PRO A 94 -18.15 22.99 -23.52
CA PRO A 94 -18.70 22.74 -24.86
C PRO A 94 -17.63 22.53 -25.94
N LEU A 95 -16.37 22.84 -25.63
CA LEU A 95 -15.24 22.75 -26.54
C LEU A 95 -14.59 21.36 -26.60
N ILE A 96 -15.04 20.38 -25.79
CA ILE A 96 -14.43 19.03 -25.69
C ILE A 96 -15.41 17.90 -26.02
N SER A 97 -16.64 18.21 -26.47
CA SER A 97 -17.63 17.19 -26.84
C SER A 97 -18.04 17.29 -28.32
N PRO A 98 -17.35 16.65 -29.27
CA PRO A 98 -17.98 16.30 -30.54
C PRO A 98 -18.82 15.03 -30.31
N SER A 99 -20.05 15.04 -30.80
CA SER A 99 -21.00 13.91 -30.84
C SER A 99 -21.72 13.53 -29.55
N LEU A 100 -22.78 14.26 -29.22
CA LEU A 100 -24.06 13.71 -28.75
C LEU A 100 -25.20 14.70 -28.98
N ALA A 101 -25.25 15.22 -30.21
CA ALA A 101 -26.41 15.90 -30.77
C ALA A 101 -26.86 15.12 -32.01
N THR A 102 -27.66 14.08 -31.80
CA THR A 102 -28.66 13.58 -32.76
C THR A 102 -29.77 12.92 -31.96
#